data_AF-A0A0D9PA48-F1
#
_entry.id   AF-A0A0D9PA48-F1
#
_cell.length_a   1.000
_cell.length_b   1.000
_cell.length_c   1.000
_cell.angle_alpha   90.00
_cell.angle_beta   90.00
_cell.angle_gamma   90.00
#
_symmetry.space_group_name_H-M   'P 1'
#
loop_
_entity.id
_entity.type
_entity.pdbx_description
1 polymer ?
#
loop_
_entity_poly.entity_id
_entity_poly.type
_entity_poly.pdbx_seq_one_letter_code
_entity_poly.pdbx_strand_id
1 'polypeptide(L)'
;MSSTAPRPSLAALALQLGGRFKALAAMISETRTMGRLWGLLGLYFAAKRLVLKSRAASSSSNEKNKLDPSEAEDASEALFDTLVAYAQVASLIVYQASENVAFLASKKVLPFAPATQGRLGLLSVRAWGLYVAMEGARLLVERGRRTVRDAEWAAAWDKSFYRNLAWAPLTVHWGSTTGGFLPDMAVSLLAFYPASGAMVDLWRSTA
;
A
#
# COMPACT_ATOMS: atom_id res chain seq x y z
N MET A 1 24.29 -43.39 -34.57
CA MET A 1 25.00 -42.11 -34.40
C MET A 1 24.23 -41.26 -33.41
N SER A 2 24.70 -41.16 -32.17
CA SER A 2 24.03 -40.38 -31.12
C SER A 2 24.40 -38.91 -31.29
N SER A 3 23.49 -38.11 -31.84
CA SER A 3 23.63 -36.66 -31.97
C SER A 3 23.61 -36.04 -30.58
N THR A 4 24.79 -35.73 -30.05
CA THR A 4 24.89 -35.03 -28.76
C THR A 4 24.63 -33.56 -29.04
N ALA A 5 23.43 -33.08 -28.70
CA ALA A 5 23.09 -31.67 -28.88
C ALA A 5 24.14 -30.77 -28.18
N PRO A 6 24.65 -29.73 -28.84
CA PRO A 6 25.66 -28.86 -28.25
C PRO A 6 25.10 -28.20 -26.99
N ARG A 7 25.84 -28.30 -25.88
CA ARG A 7 25.44 -27.67 -24.61
C ARG A 7 25.41 -26.15 -24.82
N PRO A 8 24.32 -25.46 -24.44
CA PRO A 8 24.27 -24.01 -24.52
C PRO A 8 25.38 -23.42 -23.64
N SER A 9 25.98 -22.32 -24.10
CA SER A 9 26.94 -21.58 -23.28
C SER A 9 26.28 -21.11 -21.99
N LEU A 10 27.07 -20.88 -20.93
CA LEU A 10 26.54 -20.36 -19.66
C LEU A 10 25.77 -19.05 -19.86
N ALA A 11 26.20 -18.21 -20.81
CA ALA A 11 25.49 -16.99 -21.20
C ALA A 11 24.11 -17.28 -21.82
N ALA A 12 24.01 -18.27 -22.71
CA ALA A 12 22.74 -18.66 -23.31
C ALA A 12 21.77 -19.25 -22.27
N LEU A 13 22.28 -20.06 -21.33
CA LEU A 13 21.50 -20.59 -20.22
C LEU A 13 21.02 -19.47 -19.28
N ALA A 14 21.87 -18.49 -18.97
CA ALA A 14 21.52 -17.33 -18.15
C ALA A 14 20.42 -16.48 -18.81
N LEU A 15 20.51 -16.23 -20.12
CA LEU A 15 19.48 -15.50 -20.87
C LEU A 15 18.14 -16.25 -20.90
N GLN A 16 18.18 -17.58 -21.10
CA GLN A 16 16.98 -18.41 -21.06
C GLN A 16 16.31 -18.40 -19.69
N LEU A 17 17.09 -18.55 -18.62
CA LEU A 17 16.59 -18.47 -17.25
C LEU A 17 16.03 -17.07 -16.93
N GLY A 18 16.73 -16.01 -17.35
CA GLY A 18 16.24 -14.63 -17.20
C GLY A 18 14.89 -14.42 -17.89
N GLY A 19 14.72 -14.95 -19.11
CA GLY A 19 13.44 -14.93 -19.82
C GLY A 19 12.33 -15.66 -19.07
N ARG A 20 12.61 -16.84 -18.50
CA ARG A 20 11.64 -17.61 -17.69
C ARG A 20 11.24 -16.88 -16.42
N PHE A 21 12.20 -16.29 -15.70
CA PHE A 21 11.90 -15.50 -14.50
C PHE A 21 11.09 -14.26 -14.82
N LYS A 22 11.37 -13.57 -15.95
CA LYS A 22 10.58 -12.43 -16.39
C LYS A 22 9.13 -12.83 -16.69
N ALA A 23 8.91 -13.96 -17.36
CA ALA A 23 7.57 -14.47 -17.62
C ALA A 23 6.82 -14.83 -16.32
N LEU A 24 7.50 -15.49 -15.38
CA LEU A 24 6.93 -15.82 -14.07
C LEU A 24 6.57 -14.56 -13.28
N ALA A 25 7.47 -13.56 -13.25
CA ALA A 25 7.23 -12.29 -12.57
C ALA A 25 6.02 -11.54 -13.18
N ALA A 26 5.88 -11.55 -14.51
CA ALA A 26 4.73 -10.96 -15.19
C ALA A 26 3.41 -11.66 -14.77
N MET A 27 3.40 -13.00 -14.76
CA MET A 27 2.25 -13.79 -14.29
C MET A 27 1.88 -13.46 -12.84
N ILE A 28 2.85 -13.46 -11.92
CA ILE A 28 2.61 -13.13 -10.50
C ILE A 28 2.07 -11.70 -10.37
N SER A 29 2.63 -10.74 -11.10
CA SER A 29 2.18 -9.35 -11.07
C SER A 29 0.73 -9.24 -11.55
N GLU A 30 0.37 -9.94 -12.64
CA GLU A 30 -0.99 -9.93 -13.16
C GLU A 30 -1.99 -10.60 -12.20
N THR A 31 -1.64 -11.74 -11.61
CA THR A 31 -2.47 -12.40 -10.58
C THR A 31 -2.70 -11.47 -9.39
N ARG A 32 -1.67 -10.73 -8.97
CA ARG A 32 -1.78 -9.77 -7.88
C ARG A 32 -2.70 -8.60 -8.23
N THR A 33 -2.59 -8.03 -9.43
CA THR A 33 -3.50 -6.95 -9.86
C THR A 33 -4.93 -7.45 -10.05
N MET A 34 -5.12 -8.69 -10.51
CA MET A 34 -6.43 -9.32 -10.58
C MET A 34 -7.05 -9.48 -9.18
N GLY A 35 -6.27 -9.99 -8.21
CA GLY A 35 -6.73 -10.13 -6.82
C GLY A 35 -7.15 -8.79 -6.19
N ARG A 36 -6.50 -7.70 -6.59
CA ARG A 36 -6.82 -6.34 -6.14
C ARG A 36 -8.15 -5.78 -6.64
N LEU A 37 -8.76 -6.38 -7.67
CA LEU A 37 -10.13 -6.01 -8.07
C LEU A 37 -11.12 -6.12 -6.89
N TRP A 38 -10.90 -7.09 -6.01
CA TRP A 38 -11.67 -7.30 -4.79
C TRP A 38 -11.31 -6.35 -3.64
N GLY A 39 -10.27 -5.52 -3.82
CA GLY A 39 -9.80 -4.57 -2.81
C GLY A 39 -10.86 -3.56 -2.39
N LEU A 40 -11.75 -3.15 -3.30
CA LEU A 40 -12.86 -2.24 -2.98
C LEU A 40 -13.84 -2.84 -1.95
N LEU A 41 -14.02 -4.17 -1.96
CA LEU A 41 -14.86 -4.84 -0.97
C LEU A 41 -14.24 -4.79 0.43
N GLY A 42 -12.92 -5.06 0.52
CA GLY A 42 -12.18 -4.89 1.78
C GLY A 42 -12.23 -3.45 2.28
N LEU A 43 -12.11 -2.48 1.37
CA LEU A 43 -12.19 -1.06 1.68
C LEU A 43 -13.59 -0.61 2.13
N TYR A 44 -14.65 -1.19 1.55
CA TYR A 44 -16.02 -0.98 2.01
C TYR A 44 -16.20 -1.41 3.46
N PHE A 45 -15.69 -2.60 3.85
CA PHE A 45 -15.76 -3.04 5.24
C PHE A 45 -14.93 -2.15 6.18
N ALA A 46 -13.75 -1.70 5.74
CA ALA A 46 -12.94 -0.74 6.50
C ALA A 46 -13.68 0.59 6.71
N ALA A 47 -14.27 1.15 5.65
CA ALA A 47 -15.06 2.37 5.71
C ALA A 47 -16.28 2.22 6.62
N LYS A 48 -17.02 1.11 6.50
CA LYS A 48 -18.17 0.81 7.37
C LYS A 48 -17.75 0.74 8.84
N ARG A 49 -16.65 0.06 9.15
CA ARG A 49 -16.11 -0.03 10.52
C ARG A 49 -15.73 1.35 11.06
N LEU A 50 -15.10 2.19 10.24
CA LEU A 50 -14.72 3.56 10.61
C LEU A 50 -15.96 4.43 10.91
N VAL A 51 -16.99 4.35 10.08
CA VAL A 51 -18.27 5.06 10.29
C VAL A 51 -18.96 4.62 11.57
N LEU A 52 -19.05 3.30 11.80
CA LEU A 52 -19.66 2.77 13.03
C LEU A 52 -18.90 3.21 14.29
N LYS A 53 -17.55 3.16 14.26
CA LYS A 53 -16.71 3.64 15.37
C LYS A 53 -16.93 5.12 15.66
N SER A 54 -16.96 5.96 14.61
CA SER A 54 -17.15 7.41 14.75
C SER A 54 -18.52 7.76 15.32
N ARG A 55 -19.57 7.04 14.89
CA ARG A 55 -20.94 7.22 15.41
C ARG A 55 -21.05 6.79 16.87
N ALA A 56 -20.42 5.69 17.26
CA ALA A 56 -20.41 5.22 18.65
C ALA A 56 -19.71 6.23 19.58
N ALA A 57 -18.56 6.77 19.16
CA ALA A 57 -17.82 7.78 19.92
C ALA A 57 -18.63 9.08 20.11
N SER A 58 -19.33 9.53 19.06
CA SER A 58 -20.23 10.70 19.13
C SER A 58 -21.44 10.49 20.05
N SER A 59 -21.91 9.24 20.21
CA SER A 59 -23.00 8.92 21.13
C SER A 59 -22.55 8.98 22.60
N SER A 60 -21.32 8.52 22.89
CA SER A 60 -20.76 8.55 24.25
C SER A 60 -20.34 9.94 24.72
N SER A 61 -19.98 10.85 23.81
CA SER A 61 -19.61 12.22 24.14
C SER A 61 -20.81 13.10 24.53
N ASN A 62 -22.01 12.77 24.03
CA ASN A 62 -23.22 13.56 24.30
C ASN A 62 -23.78 13.37 25.73
N GLU A 63 -23.29 12.37 26.47
CA GLU A 63 -23.74 12.02 27.84
C GLU A 63 -22.82 12.59 28.94
N LYS A 64 -21.60 13.01 28.60
CA LYS A 64 -20.60 13.55 29.53
C LYS A 64 -20.30 15.01 29.19
N ASN A 65 -21.13 15.94 29.65
CA ASN A 65 -20.89 17.36 29.40
C ASN A 65 -20.61 18.14 30.70
N LYS A 66 -19.34 18.18 31.07
CA LYS A 66 -18.67 19.22 31.88
C LYS A 66 -17.18 19.13 31.52
N LEU A 67 -16.71 19.98 30.60
CA LEU A 67 -15.35 19.91 30.07
C LEU A 67 -14.32 20.51 31.04
N ASP A 68 -13.37 19.69 31.47
CA ASP A 68 -12.06 20.14 31.96
C ASP A 68 -11.11 20.46 30.77
N PRO A 69 -10.14 21.37 30.92
CA PRO A 69 -9.22 21.76 29.85
C PRO A 69 -8.42 20.59 29.23
N SER A 70 -8.09 19.56 30.02
CA SER A 70 -7.39 18.36 29.52
C SER A 70 -8.27 17.50 28.60
N GLU A 71 -9.59 17.45 28.84
CA GLU A 71 -10.52 16.68 28.02
C GLU A 71 -10.74 17.34 26.64
N ALA A 72 -10.57 18.67 26.55
CA ALA A 72 -10.69 19.40 25.30
C ALA A 72 -9.52 19.10 24.33
N GLU A 73 -8.30 18.99 24.86
CA GLU A 73 -7.13 18.59 24.06
C GLU A 73 -7.31 17.16 23.51
N ASP A 74 -7.67 16.20 24.37
CA ASP A 74 -7.94 14.82 23.98
C ASP A 74 -9.03 14.70 22.90
N ALA A 75 -10.10 15.49 23.01
CA ALA A 75 -11.17 15.52 22.01
C ALA A 75 -10.67 16.03 20.65
N SER A 76 -9.81 17.04 20.65
CA SER A 76 -9.22 17.59 19.43
C SER A 76 -8.27 16.60 18.74
N GLU A 77 -7.49 15.84 19.52
CA GLU A 77 -6.62 14.79 19.00
C GLU A 77 -7.43 13.63 18.41
N ALA A 78 -8.50 13.20 19.09
CA ALA A 78 -9.40 12.15 18.60
C ALA A 78 -10.12 12.56 17.29
N LEU A 79 -10.50 13.83 17.16
CA LEU A 79 -11.07 14.38 15.94
C LEU A 79 -10.04 14.34 14.81
N PHE A 80 -8.81 14.81 15.05
CA PHE A 80 -7.73 14.78 14.07
C PHE A 80 -7.45 13.36 13.57
N ASP A 81 -7.30 12.39 14.47
CA ASP A 81 -7.04 10.99 14.12
C ASP A 81 -8.17 10.40 13.26
N THR A 82 -9.42 10.78 13.57
CA THR A 82 -10.61 10.38 12.81
C THR A 82 -10.58 10.96 11.39
N LEU A 83 -10.26 12.25 11.25
CA LEU A 83 -10.16 12.92 9.95
C LEU A 83 -9.04 12.33 9.10
N VAL A 84 -7.86 12.06 9.68
CA VAL A 84 -6.75 11.39 9.00
C VAL A 84 -7.18 10.00 8.52
N ALA A 85 -7.88 9.22 9.36
CA ALA A 85 -8.37 7.90 8.97
C ALA A 85 -9.35 7.96 7.79
N TYR A 86 -10.27 8.93 7.78
CA TYR A 86 -11.18 9.15 6.64
C TYR A 86 -10.43 9.54 5.36
N ALA A 87 -9.46 10.44 5.47
CA ALA A 87 -8.63 10.85 4.34
C ALA A 87 -7.82 9.68 3.76
N GLN A 88 -7.25 8.83 4.63
CA GLN A 88 -6.54 7.61 4.24
C GLN A 88 -7.45 6.64 3.48
N VAL A 89 -8.66 6.37 4.00
CA VAL A 89 -9.63 5.49 3.33
C VAL A 89 -10.04 6.07 1.97
N ALA A 90 -10.34 7.37 1.89
CA ALA A 90 -10.68 8.04 0.64
C ALA A 90 -9.55 7.93 -0.40
N SER A 91 -8.30 8.15 0.03
CA SER A 91 -7.11 8.01 -0.81
C SER A 91 -6.98 6.59 -1.37
N LEU A 92 -7.20 5.57 -0.53
CA LEU A 92 -7.18 4.17 -0.96
C LEU A 92 -8.35 3.81 -1.89
N ILE A 93 -9.52 4.45 -1.75
CA ILE A 93 -10.66 4.25 -2.66
C ILE A 93 -10.29 4.76 -4.05
N VAL A 94 -9.74 5.98 -4.14
CA VAL A 94 -9.28 6.56 -5.42
C VAL A 94 -8.20 5.67 -6.04
N TYR A 95 -7.23 5.25 -5.23
CA TYR A 95 -6.18 4.34 -5.63
C TYR A 95 -6.74 3.06 -6.26
N GLN A 96 -7.63 2.35 -5.55
CA GLN A 96 -8.13 1.06 -5.99
C GLN A 96 -9.09 1.18 -7.18
N ALA A 97 -9.97 2.19 -7.19
CA ALA A 97 -10.90 2.40 -8.28
C ALA A 97 -10.16 2.71 -9.59
N SER A 98 -9.17 3.61 -9.55
CA SER A 98 -8.38 3.95 -10.74
C SER A 98 -7.50 2.79 -11.21
N GLU A 99 -6.92 2.00 -10.31
CA GLU A 99 -6.18 0.78 -10.66
C GLU A 99 -7.10 -0.24 -11.36
N ASN A 100 -8.29 -0.49 -10.79
CA ASN A 100 -9.25 -1.45 -11.33
C ASN A 100 -9.69 -1.05 -12.75
N VAL A 101 -10.02 0.22 -12.96
CA VAL A 101 -10.43 0.71 -14.27
C VAL A 101 -9.27 0.61 -15.27
N ALA A 102 -8.06 1.00 -14.89
CA ALA A 102 -6.88 0.90 -15.75
C ALA A 102 -6.59 -0.56 -16.14
N PHE A 103 -6.66 -1.48 -15.18
CA PHE A 103 -6.44 -2.91 -15.40
C PHE A 103 -7.50 -3.51 -16.34
N LEU A 104 -8.78 -3.30 -16.07
CA LEU A 104 -9.88 -3.78 -16.93
C LEU A 104 -9.80 -3.21 -18.35
N ALA A 105 -9.44 -1.93 -18.49
CA ALA A 105 -9.22 -1.30 -19.78
C ALA A 105 -8.03 -1.91 -20.55
N SER A 106 -6.94 -2.26 -19.86
CA SER A 106 -5.78 -2.92 -20.47
C SER A 106 -6.14 -4.30 -21.06
N LYS A 107 -7.15 -4.95 -20.48
CA LYS A 107 -7.71 -6.24 -20.94
C LYS A 107 -8.88 -6.10 -21.91
N LYS A 108 -9.13 -4.88 -22.41
CA LYS A 108 -10.22 -4.56 -23.36
C LYS A 108 -11.63 -4.83 -22.84
N VAL A 109 -11.80 -4.95 -21.52
CA VAL A 109 -13.12 -5.06 -20.89
C VAL A 109 -13.82 -3.69 -20.89
N LEU A 110 -13.05 -2.62 -20.69
CA LEU A 110 -13.54 -1.23 -20.75
C LEU A 110 -12.95 -0.51 -21.97
N PRO A 111 -13.75 0.27 -22.71
CA PRO A 111 -13.33 0.90 -23.97
C PRO A 111 -12.55 2.22 -23.75
N PHE A 112 -11.57 2.23 -22.84
CA PHE A 112 -10.74 3.41 -22.59
C PHE A 112 -9.48 3.43 -23.44
N ALA A 113 -9.18 4.59 -24.03
CA ALA A 113 -7.98 4.81 -24.82
C ALA A 113 -6.69 4.65 -23.97
N PRO A 114 -5.55 4.22 -24.56
CA PRO A 114 -4.29 4.02 -23.84
C PRO A 114 -3.82 5.22 -23.01
N ALA A 115 -4.03 6.44 -23.52
CA ALA A 115 -3.71 7.67 -22.79
C ALA A 115 -4.52 7.79 -21.48
N THR A 116 -5.80 7.44 -21.49
CA THR A 116 -6.66 7.41 -20.30
C THR A 116 -6.22 6.34 -19.33
N GLN A 117 -5.81 5.16 -19.81
CA GLN A 117 -5.27 4.08 -18.98
C GLN A 117 -4.00 4.54 -18.23
N GLY A 118 -3.08 5.21 -18.93
CA GLY A 118 -1.88 5.80 -18.33
C GLY A 118 -2.20 6.87 -17.27
N ARG A 119 -3.17 7.76 -17.55
CA ARG A 119 -3.63 8.77 -16.58
C ARG A 119 -4.24 8.14 -15.33
N LEU A 120 -5.05 7.10 -15.48
CA LEU A 120 -5.64 6.36 -14.37
C LEU A 120 -4.57 5.61 -13.57
N GLY A 121 -3.60 5.00 -14.23
CA GLY A 121 -2.44 4.39 -13.57
C GLY A 121 -1.64 5.38 -12.73
N LEU A 122 -1.36 6.57 -13.29
CA LEU A 122 -0.68 7.65 -12.55
C LEU A 122 -1.52 8.17 -11.37
N LEU A 123 -2.82 8.40 -11.58
CA LEU A 123 -3.72 8.83 -10.51
C LEU A 123 -3.75 7.80 -9.38
N SER A 124 -3.80 6.52 -9.73
CA SER A 124 -3.75 5.42 -8.78
C SER A 124 -2.50 5.51 -7.91
N VAL A 125 -1.32 5.45 -8.52
CA VAL A 125 -0.05 5.48 -7.78
C VAL A 125 0.09 6.74 -6.93
N ARG A 126 -0.37 7.90 -7.41
CA ARG A 126 -0.34 9.16 -6.64
C ARG A 126 -1.28 9.15 -5.45
N ALA A 127 -2.48 8.59 -5.59
CA ALA A 127 -3.40 8.41 -4.47
C ALA A 127 -2.84 7.41 -3.43
N TRP A 128 -2.13 6.38 -3.88
CA TRP A 128 -1.39 5.52 -2.95
C TRP A 128 -0.21 6.25 -2.28
N GLY A 129 0.52 7.08 -3.02
CA GLY A 129 1.58 7.93 -2.48
C GLY A 129 1.07 8.90 -1.41
N LEU A 130 -0.11 9.51 -1.62
CA LEU A 130 -0.77 10.34 -0.62
C LEU A 130 -1.10 9.55 0.65
N TYR A 131 -1.59 8.31 0.53
CA TYR A 131 -1.80 7.43 1.69
C TYR A 131 -0.48 7.15 2.44
N VAL A 132 0.60 6.81 1.73
CA VAL A 132 1.93 6.56 2.34
C VAL A 132 2.44 7.79 3.09
N ALA A 133 2.25 8.99 2.53
CA ALA A 133 2.61 10.24 3.19
C ALA A 133 1.79 10.48 4.47
N MET A 134 0.46 10.29 4.40
CA MET A 134 -0.42 10.43 5.57
C MET A 134 -0.11 9.41 6.67
N GLU A 135 0.15 8.14 6.32
CA GLU A 135 0.53 7.12 7.30
C GLU A 135 1.90 7.43 7.94
N GLY A 136 2.85 7.92 7.15
CA GLY A 136 4.14 8.38 7.68
C GLY A 136 3.98 9.53 8.67
N ALA A 137 3.18 10.55 8.31
CA ALA A 137 2.88 11.67 9.19
C ALA A 137 2.15 11.22 10.46
N ARG A 138 1.14 10.36 10.34
CA ARG A 138 0.40 9.79 11.47
C ARG A 138 1.33 9.06 12.44
N LEU A 139 2.24 8.22 11.94
CA LEU A 139 3.21 7.50 12.79
C LEU A 139 4.19 8.45 13.49
N LEU A 140 4.62 9.53 12.83
CA LEU A 140 5.48 10.55 13.46
C LEU A 140 4.74 11.33 14.56
N VAL A 141 3.47 11.69 14.32
CA VAL A 141 2.61 12.34 15.31
C VAL A 141 2.37 11.42 16.51
N GLU A 142 2.04 10.15 16.27
CA GLU A 142 1.87 9.13 17.33
C GLU A 142 3.12 9.02 18.20
N ARG A 143 4.31 8.99 17.56
CA ARG A 143 5.59 8.95 18.28
C ARG A 143 5.85 10.22 19.10
N GLY A 144 5.42 11.38 18.61
CA GLY A 144 5.56 12.67 19.28
C GLY A 144 4.67 12.79 20.53
N ARG A 145 3.41 12.34 20.43
CA ARG A 145 2.42 12.38 21.53
C ARG A 145 2.74 11.39 22.65
N ARG A 146 3.38 10.26 22.34
CA ARG A 146 3.61 9.18 23.32
C ARG A 146 4.82 9.46 24.20
N THR A 147 4.56 9.66 25.50
CA THR A 147 5.57 9.94 26.54
C THR A 147 6.27 8.68 27.04
N VAL A 148 5.53 7.58 27.24
CA VAL A 148 6.08 6.28 27.67
C VAL A 148 6.18 5.33 26.48
N ARG A 149 7.39 4.87 26.21
CA ARG A 149 7.73 4.01 25.06
C ARG A 149 8.31 2.70 25.57
N ASP A 150 7.43 1.76 25.86
CA ASP A 150 7.83 0.40 26.16
C ASP A 150 8.45 -0.28 24.91
N ALA A 151 9.21 -1.37 25.14
CA ALA A 151 9.96 -2.05 24.09
C ALA A 151 9.05 -2.71 23.04
N GLU A 152 7.85 -3.16 23.44
CA GLU A 152 6.90 -3.81 22.56
C GLU A 152 6.29 -2.81 21.57
N TRP A 153 5.81 -1.67 22.08
CA TRP A 153 5.32 -0.56 21.26
C TRP A 153 6.42 -0.03 20.35
N ALA A 154 7.65 0.16 20.85
CA ALA A 154 8.76 0.64 20.04
C ALA A 154 9.03 -0.30 18.85
N ALA A 155 9.03 -1.62 19.07
CA ALA A 155 9.21 -2.60 18.01
C ALA A 155 8.05 -2.60 17.00
N ALA A 156 6.80 -2.46 17.46
CA ALA A 156 5.63 -2.37 16.59
C ALA A 156 5.63 -1.08 15.75
N TRP A 157 6.03 0.05 16.36
CA TRP A 157 6.17 1.33 15.69
C TRP A 157 7.27 1.28 14.63
N ASP A 158 8.47 0.82 14.98
CA ASP A 158 9.61 0.70 14.05
C ASP A 158 9.22 -0.14 12.84
N LYS A 159 8.60 -1.30 13.08
CA LYS A 159 8.11 -2.18 12.02
C LYS A 159 7.15 -1.45 11.08
N SER A 160 6.18 -0.72 11.62
CA SER A 160 5.17 0.00 10.83
C SER A 160 5.80 1.15 10.04
N PHE A 161 6.67 1.92 10.69
CA PHE A 161 7.34 3.08 10.11
C PHE A 161 8.29 2.69 8.99
N TYR A 162 9.21 1.74 9.21
CA TYR A 162 10.19 1.35 8.19
C TYR A 162 9.53 0.64 6.99
N ARG A 163 8.44 -0.12 7.20
CA ARG A 163 7.67 -0.69 6.10
C ARG A 163 6.99 0.37 5.26
N ASN A 164 6.36 1.36 5.88
CA ASN A 164 5.76 2.47 5.16
C ASN A 164 6.83 3.31 4.43
N LEU A 165 7.97 3.55 5.09
CA LEU A 165 9.08 4.31 4.54
C LEU A 165 9.70 3.63 3.31
N ALA A 166 9.78 2.29 3.28
CA ALA A 166 10.24 1.55 2.12
C ALA A 166 9.37 1.78 0.87
N TRP A 167 8.07 2.04 1.05
CA TRP A 167 7.17 2.37 -0.06
C TRP A 167 7.29 3.82 -0.55
N ALA A 168 7.71 4.76 0.30
CA ALA A 168 7.77 6.19 -0.04
C ALA A 168 8.57 6.50 -1.33
N PRO A 169 9.83 6.05 -1.51
CA PRO A 169 10.56 6.31 -2.75
C PRO A 169 9.93 5.63 -3.98
N LEU A 170 9.23 4.51 -3.77
CA LEU A 170 8.56 3.77 -4.85
C LEU A 170 7.33 4.50 -5.37
N THR A 171 6.54 5.12 -4.48
CA THR A 171 5.36 5.89 -4.91
C THR A 171 5.76 7.14 -5.70
N VAL A 172 6.89 7.77 -5.37
CA VAL A 172 7.44 8.88 -6.18
C VAL A 172 7.98 8.35 -7.51
N HIS A 173 8.71 7.22 -7.49
CA HIS A 173 9.27 6.60 -8.69
C HIS A 173 8.17 6.26 -9.71
N TRP A 174 7.14 5.54 -9.30
CA TRP A 174 6.02 5.16 -10.18
C TRP A 174 5.03 6.30 -10.45
N GLY A 175 4.99 7.32 -9.59
CA GLY A 175 4.13 8.50 -9.75
C GLY A 175 4.69 9.57 -10.69
N SER A 176 5.93 9.39 -11.16
CA SER A 176 6.59 10.28 -12.11
C SER A 176 6.09 10.08 -13.54
N THR A 177 5.92 11.17 -14.27
CA THR A 177 5.60 11.16 -15.71
C THR A 177 6.81 10.88 -16.59
N THR A 178 8.02 10.88 -16.04
CA THR A 178 9.28 10.71 -16.80
C THR A 178 9.79 9.27 -16.83
N GLY A 179 9.00 8.29 -16.37
CA GLY A 179 9.38 6.86 -16.39
C GLY A 179 10.16 6.38 -15.15
N GLY A 180 10.11 7.13 -14.06
CA GLY A 180 10.79 6.78 -12.80
C GLY A 180 12.28 7.12 -12.77
N PHE A 181 12.87 7.09 -11.57
CA PHE A 181 14.26 7.54 -11.31
C PHE A 181 15.12 6.52 -10.54
N LEU A 182 14.57 5.36 -10.19
CA LEU A 182 15.25 4.33 -9.41
C LEU A 182 15.65 3.19 -10.33
N PRO A 183 16.82 2.57 -10.13
CA PRO A 183 17.17 1.35 -10.85
C PRO A 183 16.28 0.18 -10.38
N ASP A 184 16.02 -0.77 -11.28
CA ASP A 184 15.17 -1.94 -11.04
C ASP A 184 15.55 -2.73 -9.78
N MET A 185 16.85 -2.78 -9.46
CA MET A 185 17.33 -3.44 -8.24
C MET A 185 16.85 -2.72 -6.98
N ALA A 186 16.92 -1.39 -6.93
CA ALA A 186 16.42 -0.62 -5.80
C ALA A 186 14.91 -0.77 -5.66
N VAL A 187 14.18 -0.72 -6.79
CA VAL A 187 12.73 -0.96 -6.82
C VAL A 187 12.39 -2.33 -6.22
N SER A 188 13.14 -3.35 -6.63
CA SER A 188 12.93 -4.73 -6.17
C SER A 188 13.22 -4.90 -4.67
N LEU A 189 14.33 -4.36 -4.17
CA LEU A 189 14.71 -4.46 -2.75
C LEU A 189 13.73 -3.74 -1.83
N LEU A 190 13.35 -2.51 -2.21
CA LEU A 190 12.41 -1.69 -1.45
C LEU A 190 11.01 -2.33 -1.40
N ALA A 191 10.56 -2.96 -2.49
CA ALA A 191 9.27 -3.66 -2.52
C ALA A 191 9.33 -5.03 -1.80
N PHE A 192 10.49 -5.69 -1.83
CA PHE A 192 10.68 -7.01 -1.24
C PHE A 192 10.61 -6.99 0.29
N TYR A 193 11.23 -6.00 0.93
CA TYR A 193 11.25 -5.88 2.40
C TYR A 193 9.84 -5.89 3.04
N PRO A 194 8.91 -4.98 2.69
CA PRO A 194 7.58 -4.98 3.28
C PRO A 194 6.73 -6.19 2.84
N ALA A 195 6.90 -6.68 1.60
CA ALA A 195 6.14 -7.83 1.10
C ALA A 195 6.51 -9.13 1.81
N SER A 196 7.80 -9.43 1.95
CA SER A 196 8.28 -10.59 2.69
C SER A 196 7.92 -10.50 4.17
N GLY A 197 8.03 -9.30 4.76
CA GLY A 197 7.59 -9.06 6.13
C GLY A 197 6.10 -9.36 6.35
N ALA A 198 5.23 -8.92 5.46
CA ALA A 198 3.79 -9.20 5.54
C ALA A 198 3.48 -10.70 5.40
N MET A 199 4.21 -11.41 4.53
CA MET A 199 4.09 -12.85 4.36
C MET A 199 4.48 -13.61 5.65
N VAL A 200 5.59 -13.23 6.28
CA VAL A 200 6.05 -13.84 7.54
C VAL A 200 5.06 -13.58 8.68
N ASP A 201 4.50 -12.37 8.74
CA ASP A 201 3.48 -12.04 9.75
C ASP A 201 2.23 -12.88 9.59
N LEU A 202 1.75 -13.02 8.35
CA LEU A 202 0.59 -13.85 8.05
C LEU A 202 0.85 -15.30 8.45
N TRP A 203 2.01 -15.85 8.07
CA TRP A 203 2.40 -17.21 8.44
C TRP A 203 2.34 -17.43 9.94
N ARG A 204 2.97 -16.55 10.74
CA ARG A 204 2.98 -16.63 12.21
C ARG A 204 1.60 -16.48 12.84
N SER A 205 0.65 -15.83 12.16
CA SER A 205 -0.71 -15.67 12.66
C SER A 205 -1.59 -16.90 12.42
N THR A 206 -1.20 -17.78 11.50
CA THR A 206 -2.02 -18.93 11.06
C THR A 206 -1.39 -20.30 11.33
N ALA A 207 -0.08 -20.36 11.59
CA ALA A 207 0.69 -21.58 11.85
C ALA A 207 1.20 -21.58 13.29
#